data_AF-D7VNQ2-F1
#
_entry.id   AF-D7VNQ2-F1
#
_cell.length_a   1.000
_cell.length_b   1.000
_cell.length_c   1.000
_cell.angle_alpha   90.00
_cell.angle_beta   90.00
_cell.angle_gamma   90.00
#
_symmetry.space_group_name_H-M   'P 1'
#
loop_
_entity.id
_entity.type
_entity.pdbx_description
1 polymer ?
#
loop_
_entity_poly.entity_id
_entity_poly.type
_entity_poly.pdbx_seq_one_letter_code
_entity_poly.pdbx_strand_id
1 'polypeptide(L)'
;MSIKESDFDFESMKDLALEQLRSGESLYGKNGAFAPLMKKFLEAALEAEIESHLDEAERSCGNRRNGKSSKQIRTSDGTIEIDTPRDRRSNFEPQLIKKRETILAFFDYR
;
A
#
# COMPACT_ATOMS: atom_id res chain seq x y z
N MET A 1 -25.19 9.28 7.40
CA MET A 1 -24.15 10.15 6.85
C MET A 1 -23.13 9.25 6.18
N SER A 2 -23.37 8.90 4.92
CA SER A 2 -22.48 8.01 4.18
C SER A 2 -21.27 8.81 3.75
N ILE A 3 -20.13 8.54 4.39
CA ILE A 3 -18.84 9.07 3.96
C ILE A 3 -18.61 8.48 2.57
N LYS A 4 -18.77 9.31 1.53
CA LYS A 4 -18.27 8.96 0.21
C LYS A 4 -16.75 8.82 0.36
N GLU A 5 -16.22 7.63 0.11
CA GLU A 5 -14.80 7.51 -0.23
C GLU A 5 -14.52 8.57 -1.29
N SER A 6 -13.53 9.43 -1.04
CA SER A 6 -13.14 10.44 -2.01
C SER A 6 -12.75 9.70 -3.29
N ASP A 7 -13.58 9.85 -4.31
CA ASP A 7 -13.37 9.26 -5.62
C ASP A 7 -11.96 9.58 -6.08
N PHE A 8 -11.26 8.55 -6.53
CA PHE A 8 -10.00 8.69 -7.21
C PHE A 8 -10.25 9.54 -8.46
N ASP A 9 -9.89 10.82 -8.41
CA ASP A 9 -10.09 11.74 -9.52
C ASP A 9 -8.97 11.54 -10.55
N PHE A 10 -9.26 10.64 -11.49
CA PHE A 10 -8.37 10.29 -12.58
C PHE A 10 -7.95 11.51 -13.41
N GLU A 11 -8.84 12.48 -13.60
CA GLU A 11 -8.56 13.66 -14.41
C GLU A 11 -7.54 14.56 -13.69
N SER A 12 -7.75 14.81 -12.39
CA SER A 12 -6.78 15.56 -11.59
C SER A 12 -5.40 14.90 -11.53
N MET A 13 -5.36 13.57 -11.44
CA MET A 13 -4.11 12.80 -11.45
C MET A 13 -3.40 12.92 -12.80
N LYS A 14 -4.14 12.83 -13.90
CA LYS A 14 -3.60 12.98 -15.25
C LYS A 14 -2.98 14.36 -15.44
N ASP A 15 -3.67 15.41 -15.01
CA ASP A 15 -3.18 16.79 -15.13
C ASP A 15 -1.92 17.02 -14.30
N LEU A 16 -1.90 16.56 -13.04
CA LEU A 16 -0.71 16.63 -12.19
C LEU A 16 0.45 15.80 -12.77
N ALA A 17 0.17 14.62 -13.31
CA ALA A 17 1.18 13.79 -13.95
C ALA A 17 1.79 14.50 -15.17
N LEU A 18 0.97 15.16 -16.00
CA LEU A 18 1.44 15.93 -17.14
C LEU A 18 2.29 17.13 -16.72
N GLU A 19 1.92 17.82 -15.64
CA GLU A 19 2.71 18.92 -15.08
C GLU A 19 4.07 18.44 -14.58
N GLN A 20 4.09 17.39 -13.76
CA GLN A 20 5.32 16.79 -13.22
C GLN A 20 6.24 16.24 -14.30
N LEU A 21 5.67 15.61 -15.35
CA LEU A 21 6.43 15.18 -16.51
C LEU A 21 7.10 16.35 -17.25
N ARG A 22 6.43 17.50 -17.35
CA ARG A 22 6.99 18.70 -17.99
C ARG A 22 8.05 19.38 -17.14
N SER A 23 7.91 19.37 -15.82
CA SER A 23 8.88 19.98 -14.88
C SER A 23 10.06 19.06 -14.54
N GLY A 24 9.98 17.76 -14.85
CA GLY A 24 10.98 16.76 -14.47
C GLY A 24 10.87 16.33 -13.01
N GLU A 25 9.75 16.63 -12.35
CA GLU A 25 9.45 16.14 -11.01
C GLU A 25 9.05 14.66 -11.02
N SER A 26 9.23 14.00 -9.87
CA SER A 26 8.87 12.59 -9.76
C SER A 26 7.36 12.36 -9.70
N LEU A 27 6.89 11.39 -10.48
CA LEU A 27 5.52 10.89 -10.45
C LEU A 27 5.23 9.93 -9.28
N TYR A 28 6.26 9.34 -8.66
CA TYR A 28 6.14 8.27 -7.68
C TYR A 28 6.59 8.69 -6.26
N GLY A 29 7.16 9.88 -6.11
CA GLY A 29 7.54 10.43 -4.81
C GLY A 29 6.32 10.76 -3.93
N LYS A 30 6.55 11.22 -2.69
CA LYS A 30 5.47 11.51 -1.72
C LYS A 30 4.34 12.40 -2.26
N ASN A 31 4.69 13.35 -3.13
CA ASN A 31 3.77 14.29 -3.78
C ASN A 31 3.58 13.97 -5.28
N GLY A 32 4.01 12.80 -5.73
CA GLY A 32 3.90 12.38 -7.11
C GLY A 32 2.45 12.04 -7.46
N ALA A 33 2.08 12.31 -8.71
CA ALA A 33 0.73 12.05 -9.22
C ALA A 33 0.29 10.59 -9.00
N PHE A 34 1.21 9.63 -9.07
CA PHE A 34 0.90 8.20 -8.91
C PHE A 34 1.07 7.68 -7.48
N ALA A 35 1.52 8.50 -6.53
CA ALA A 35 1.71 8.07 -5.15
C ALA A 35 0.42 7.56 -4.48
N PRO A 36 -0.76 8.22 -4.66
CA PRO A 36 -2.01 7.72 -4.10
C PRO A 36 -2.47 6.41 -4.74
N LEU A 37 -2.25 6.25 -6.06
CA LEU A 37 -2.57 5.01 -6.77
C LEU A 37 -1.72 3.86 -6.24
N MET A 38 -0.42 4.10 -6.08
CA MET A 38 0.50 3.06 -5.63
C MET A 38 0.26 2.68 -4.17
N LYS A 39 -0.06 3.66 -3.30
CA LYS A 39 -0.53 3.40 -1.94
C LYS A 39 -1.75 2.46 -1.94
N LYS A 40 -2.81 2.82 -2.67
CA LYS A 40 -4.04 2.01 -2.73
C LYS A 40 -3.78 0.60 -3.26
N PHE A 41 -2.95 0.47 -4.29
CA PHE A 41 -2.58 -0.82 -4.86
C PHE A 41 -1.87 -1.73 -3.84
N LEU A 42 -0.85 -1.21 -3.16
CA LEU A 42 -0.09 -1.96 -2.15
C LEU A 42 -0.96 -2.35 -0.96
N GLU A 43 -1.79 -1.44 -0.47
CA GLU A 43 -2.73 -1.72 0.61
C GLU A 43 -3.75 -2.79 0.21
N ALA A 44 -4.34 -2.69 -0.98
CA ALA A 44 -5.30 -3.67 -1.48
C ALA A 44 -4.67 -5.07 -1.65
N ALA A 45 -3.43 -5.13 -2.14
CA ALA A 45 -2.72 -6.40 -2.28
C ALA A 45 -2.41 -7.04 -0.91
N LEU A 46 -1.94 -6.26 0.07
CA LEU A 46 -1.72 -6.76 1.44
C LEU A 46 -3.04 -7.17 2.13
N GLU A 47 -4.14 -6.48 1.83
CA GLU A 47 -5.48 -6.85 2.29
C GLU A 47 -5.95 -8.20 1.73
N ALA A 48 -5.66 -8.48 0.47
CA ALA A 48 -5.92 -9.77 -0.13
C ALA A 48 -5.07 -10.88 0.52
N GLU A 49 -3.79 -10.61 0.79
CA GLU A 49 -2.90 -11.57 1.47
C GLU A 49 -3.41 -11.94 2.88
N ILE A 50 -3.79 -10.97 3.70
CA ILE A 50 -4.29 -11.27 5.05
C ILE A 50 -5.65 -11.97 5.02
N GLU A 51 -6.50 -11.68 4.04
CA GLU A 51 -7.78 -12.37 3.89
C GLU A 51 -7.58 -13.84 3.54
N SER A 52 -6.60 -14.14 2.69
CA SER A 52 -6.17 -15.52 2.41
C SER A 52 -5.53 -16.20 3.61
N HIS A 53 -4.78 -15.46 4.44
CA HIS A 53 -4.14 -15.99 5.65
C HIS A 53 -5.17 -16.36 6.73
N LEU A 54 -6.20 -15.53 6.91
CA LEU A 54 -7.24 -15.75 7.92
C LEU A 54 -8.31 -16.72 7.41
N ASP A 55 -7.93 -17.93 7.05
CA ASP A 55 -8.86 -18.98 6.62
C ASP A 55 -9.74 -19.50 7.77
N GLU A 56 -10.57 -20.51 7.49
CA GLU A 56 -11.45 -21.11 8.48
C GLU A 56 -10.68 -21.77 9.64
N ALA A 57 -9.50 -22.35 9.38
CA ALA A 57 -8.69 -23.01 10.40
C ALA A 57 -8.08 -21.98 11.36
N GLU A 58 -7.50 -20.90 10.85
CA GLU A 58 -6.97 -19.79 11.64
C GLU A 58 -8.08 -19.13 12.46
N ARG A 59 -9.25 -18.88 11.86
CA ARG A 59 -10.41 -18.30 12.55
C ARG A 59 -10.98 -19.22 13.64
N SER A 60 -11.09 -20.51 13.37
CA SER A 60 -11.54 -21.52 14.35
C SER A 60 -10.58 -21.63 15.53
N CYS A 61 -9.29 -21.38 15.29
CA CYS A 61 -8.27 -21.26 16.33
C CYS A 61 -8.33 -19.90 17.08
N GLY A 62 -9.25 -19.00 16.75
CA GLY A 62 -9.38 -17.69 17.37
C GLY A 62 -8.44 -16.62 16.83
N ASN A 63 -7.78 -16.86 15.69
CA ASN A 63 -7.08 -15.79 14.99
C ASN A 63 -8.08 -14.87 14.27
N ARG A 64 -7.74 -13.59 14.16
CA ARG A 64 -8.57 -12.55 13.56
C ARG A 64 -7.74 -11.32 13.24
N ARG A 65 -8.31 -10.39 12.48
CA ARG A 65 -7.69 -9.09 12.21
C ARG A 65 -7.44 -8.31 13.50
N ASN A 66 -6.31 -7.59 13.55
CA ASN A 66 -5.86 -6.77 14.67
C ASN A 66 -5.45 -5.37 14.19
N GLY A 67 -6.37 -4.73 13.47
CA GLY A 67 -6.19 -3.40 12.90
C GLY A 67 -5.09 -3.34 11.83
N LYS A 68 -4.57 -2.14 11.62
CA LYS A 68 -3.48 -1.85 10.68
C LYS A 68 -2.33 -1.16 11.40
N SER A 69 -1.17 -1.13 10.76
CA SER A 69 -0.02 -0.33 11.18
C SER A 69 0.54 0.44 9.99
N SER A 70 0.84 1.72 10.19
CA SER A 70 1.53 2.52 9.17
C SER A 70 2.97 2.03 8.97
N LYS A 71 3.40 2.00 7.71
CA LYS A 71 4.74 1.65 7.28
C LYS A 71 5.18 2.61 6.17
N GLN A 72 6.41 3.12 6.28
CA GLN A 72 7.05 3.90 5.23
C GLN A 72 7.85 2.99 4.30
N ILE A 73 7.55 3.09 3.01
CA ILE A 73 8.16 2.32 1.94
C ILE A 73 9.01 3.25 1.08
N ARG A 74 10.28 2.92 0.92
CA ARG A 74 11.24 3.63 0.10
C ARG A 74 11.17 3.10 -1.33
N THR A 75 11.03 4.02 -2.27
CA THR A 75 11.12 3.81 -3.71
C THR A 75 12.34 4.57 -4.25
N SER A 76 12.69 4.33 -5.51
CA SER A 76 13.71 5.11 -6.24
C SER A 76 13.47 6.61 -6.15
N ASP A 77 12.20 7.01 -6.14
CA ASP A 77 11.80 8.40 -6.30
C ASP A 77 11.20 9.03 -5.03
N GLY A 78 11.24 8.33 -3.90
CA GLY A 78 10.80 8.90 -2.62
C GLY A 78 10.33 7.87 -1.61
N THR A 79 9.39 8.31 -0.75
CA THR A 79 8.82 7.46 0.30
C THR A 79 7.31 7.56 0.25
N ILE A 80 6.65 6.40 0.29
CA ILE A 80 5.20 6.25 0.31
C ILE A 80 4.81 5.65 1.67
N GLU A 81 3.81 6.24 2.31
CA GLU A 81 3.25 5.73 3.55
C GLU A 81 2.03 4.86 3.25
N ILE A 82 2.02 3.62 3.74
CA ILE A 82 0.95 2.64 3.56
C ILE A 82 0.50 2.08 4.91
N ASP A 83 -0.76 1.65 5.00
CA ASP A 83 -1.30 0.94 6.14
C ASP A 83 -1.33 -0.57 5.90
N THR A 84 -0.52 -1.31 6.65
CA THR A 84 -0.41 -2.78 6.51
C THR A 84 -1.32 -3.49 7.51
N PRO A 85 -2.12 -4.48 7.10
CA PRO A 85 -2.98 -5.23 8.01
C PRO A 85 -2.17 -6.20 8.87
N ARG A 86 -2.72 -6.59 10.03
CA ARG A 86 -2.10 -7.54 10.97
C ARG A 86 -3.13 -8.52 11.53
N ASP A 87 -2.68 -9.70 11.89
CA ASP A 87 -3.47 -10.70 12.60
C ASP A 87 -3.24 -10.62 14.12
N ARG A 88 -4.13 -11.25 14.90
CA ARG A 88 -4.11 -11.22 16.37
C ARG A 88 -2.99 -12.09 16.93
N ARG A 89 -2.65 -13.18 16.27
CA ARG A 89 -1.59 -14.10 16.67
C ARG A 89 -0.20 -13.67 16.21
N SER A 90 -0.10 -12.62 15.39
CA SER A 90 1.13 -12.12 14.78
C SER A 90 1.87 -13.15 13.91
N ASN A 91 1.16 -14.18 13.44
CA ASN A 91 1.70 -15.26 12.60
C ASN A 91 1.54 -15.00 11.09
N PHE A 92 0.84 -13.94 10.68
CA PHE A 92 0.73 -13.56 9.26
C PHE A 92 2.09 -13.12 8.71
N GLU A 93 2.55 -13.72 7.61
CA GLU A 93 3.80 -13.35 6.93
C GLU A 93 3.52 -12.82 5.51
N PRO A 94 3.36 -11.50 5.34
CA PRO A 94 3.09 -10.92 4.03
C PRO A 94 4.25 -11.16 3.06
N GLN A 95 3.92 -11.41 1.80
CA GLN A 95 4.90 -11.75 0.76
C GLN A 95 5.26 -10.53 -0.10
N LEU A 96 4.28 -9.68 -0.42
CA LEU A 96 4.52 -8.48 -1.22
C LEU A 96 5.49 -7.50 -0.54
N ILE A 97 5.32 -7.30 0.77
CA ILE A 97 6.21 -6.47 1.59
C ILE A 97 6.42 -7.17 2.93
N LYS A 98 7.55 -7.86 3.12
CA LYS A 98 7.74 -8.68 4.31
C LYS A 98 7.80 -7.84 5.58
N LYS A 99 7.67 -8.51 6.72
CA LYS A 99 7.84 -7.86 8.04
C LYS A 99 9.20 -7.17 8.09
N ARG A 100 9.21 -5.92 8.54
CA ARG A 100 10.40 -5.05 8.67
C ARG A 100 11.08 -4.64 7.35
N GLU A 101 10.64 -5.13 6.21
CA GLU A 101 11.08 -4.60 4.92
C GLU A 101 10.46 -3.23 4.67
N THR A 102 11.31 -2.29 4.25
CA THR A 102 10.96 -0.90 3.92
C THR A 102 11.37 -0.52 2.49
N ILE A 103 11.85 -1.48 1.69
CA ILE A 103 12.25 -1.27 0.30
C ILE A 103 11.38 -2.19 -0.54
N LEU A 104 10.75 -1.66 -1.59
CA LEU A 104 10.00 -2.47 -2.55
C LEU A 104 10.97 -3.18 -3.48
N ALA A 105 11.14 -4.49 -3.30
CA ALA A 105 12.04 -5.32 -4.09
C ALA A 105 11.77 -5.26 -5.61
N PHE A 106 10.52 -4.99 -6.03
CA PHE A 106 10.14 -4.88 -7.45
C PHE A 106 10.83 -3.73 -8.22
N PHE A 107 11.24 -2.66 -7.53
CA PHE A 107 11.88 -1.49 -8.16
C PHE A 107 13.41 -1.52 -8.09
N ASP A 108 14.00 -2.51 -7.43
CA ASP A 108 15.44 -2.57 -7.14
C ASP A 108 16.19 -3.57 -8.03
N TYR A 109 15.69 -3.81 -9.25
CA TYR A 109 16.49 -4.46 -10.30
C TYR A 109 17.52 -3.47 -10.84
N ARG A 110 18.70 -3.45 -10.21
CA ARG A 110 19.94 -2.97 -10.81
C ARG A 110 20.60 -4.06 -11.64
#